data_AF-A0A2E7SF18-F1
#
_entry.id   AF-A0A2E7SF18-F1
#
_cell.length_a   1.000
_cell.length_b   1.000
_cell.length_c   1.000
_cell.angle_alpha   90.00
_cell.angle_beta   90.00
_cell.angle_gamma   90.00
#
_symmetry.space_group_name_H-M   'P 1'
#
loop_
_entity.id
_entity.type
_entity.pdbx_description
1 polymer ?
#
loop_
_entity_poly.entity_id
_entity_poly.type
_entity_poly.pdbx_seq_one_letter_code
_entity_poly.pdbx_strand_id
1 'polypeptide(L)'
;MKMISNVFIFAFAFFFGSCLIIFAQKPTAVGIKDAPPFAFRDSKGEWVGITVDLWKEIQPEQNAKFQPQEMALDKLLIAIERGEIATGLGAISITYEREKKFNFSVPYFETGLALAIRIEHEDNASNYFATIVKVIKALIPWVLLLLVVGVLIWLIEKKINEDQFHKPLGEGIGSGIWWACVTMTTVGYGDKTPKSFLGRIIAVGWMFSGIILISSLTATITTSMTLDRLYDQIGNLDDLKKQKTGVIESTSAVGFLQDNGITHSTFPSLNEGFTALSNGKINVLVHDEPIMKHVIAQNYSGTLQVLDIVLDKQLYAFPTQDDAMILEQINLGLIEAIESGKLESIIQRYLHE
;
A
#
# COMPACT_ATOMS: atom_id res chain seq x y z
N MET A 1 -47.45 -20.15 -88.04
CA MET A 1 -46.90 -18.90 -87.45
C MET A 1 -47.23 -18.87 -85.96
N LYS A 2 -46.47 -19.62 -85.15
CA LYS A 2 -46.55 -19.69 -83.67
C LYS A 2 -45.36 -20.53 -83.22
N MET A 3 -44.31 -19.90 -82.67
CA MET A 3 -43.28 -20.50 -81.78
C MET A 3 -42.10 -19.55 -81.56
N ILE A 4 -42.34 -18.30 -81.13
CA ILE A 4 -41.27 -17.45 -80.56
C ILE A 4 -41.93 -16.57 -79.48
N SER A 5 -42.11 -17.08 -78.27
CA SER A 5 -42.55 -16.24 -77.13
C SER A 5 -42.21 -16.77 -75.73
N ASN A 6 -41.41 -17.84 -75.60
CA ASN A 6 -41.12 -18.42 -74.28
C ASN A 6 -39.64 -18.37 -73.86
N VAL A 7 -38.77 -17.67 -74.59
CA VAL A 7 -37.33 -17.59 -74.25
C VAL A 7 -36.97 -16.33 -73.46
N PHE A 8 -37.84 -15.31 -73.42
CA PHE A 8 -37.52 -14.04 -72.75
C PHE A 8 -37.93 -13.95 -71.27
N ILE A 9 -38.70 -14.92 -70.74
CA ILE A 9 -39.16 -14.88 -69.33
C ILE A 9 -38.18 -15.62 -68.39
N PHE A 10 -37.30 -16.47 -68.91
CA PHE A 10 -36.34 -17.21 -68.07
C PHE A 10 -35.03 -16.46 -67.80
N ALA A 11 -34.75 -15.36 -68.50
CA ALA A 11 -33.52 -14.60 -68.33
C ALA A 11 -33.62 -13.48 -67.27
N PHE A 12 -34.82 -13.14 -66.80
CA PHE A 12 -35.02 -12.07 -65.81
C PHE A 12 -35.11 -12.56 -64.35
N ALA A 13 -35.19 -13.87 -64.14
CA ALA A 13 -35.28 -14.49 -62.81
C ALA A 13 -33.91 -14.90 -62.21
N PHE A 14 -32.81 -14.71 -62.94
CA PHE A 14 -31.47 -15.15 -62.51
C PHE A 14 -30.55 -14.02 -62.05
N PHE A 15 -31.03 -12.78 -62.02
CA PHE A 15 -30.29 -11.60 -61.55
C PHE A 15 -30.80 -11.07 -60.19
N PHE A 16 -31.30 -11.97 -59.34
CA PHE A 16 -31.50 -11.75 -57.91
C PHE A 16 -30.68 -12.77 -57.09
N GLY A 17 -29.48 -13.07 -57.61
CA GLY A 17 -28.47 -13.84 -56.90
C GLY A 17 -27.90 -13.01 -55.75
N SER A 18 -28.42 -13.27 -54.55
CA SER A 18 -27.68 -13.25 -53.29
C SER A 18 -26.79 -12.02 -53.08
N CYS A 19 -27.40 -10.89 -52.71
CA CYS A 19 -26.76 -9.99 -51.78
C CYS A 19 -26.77 -10.68 -50.41
N LEU A 20 -25.84 -11.61 -50.20
CA LEU A 20 -25.43 -12.03 -48.86
C LEU A 20 -24.88 -10.76 -48.22
N ILE A 21 -25.71 -10.08 -47.44
CA ILE A 21 -25.24 -9.17 -46.41
C ILE A 21 -24.36 -10.05 -45.53
N ILE A 22 -23.05 -9.99 -45.76
CA ILE A 22 -22.07 -10.47 -44.80
C ILE A 22 -22.29 -9.54 -43.60
N PHE A 23 -23.16 -9.91 -42.67
CA PHE A 23 -23.05 -9.41 -41.32
C PHE A 23 -21.64 -9.79 -40.90
N ALA A 24 -20.74 -8.81 -40.83
CA ALA A 24 -19.43 -9.00 -40.25
C ALA A 24 -19.67 -9.68 -38.90
N GLN A 25 -19.21 -10.92 -38.78
CA GLN A 25 -19.36 -11.70 -37.56
C GLN A 25 -18.66 -10.88 -36.47
N LYS A 26 -19.44 -10.30 -35.55
CA LYS A 26 -18.91 -9.43 -34.51
C LYS A 26 -17.83 -10.19 -33.73
N PRO A 27 -16.72 -9.55 -33.34
CA PRO A 27 -15.63 -10.24 -32.69
C PRO A 27 -16.15 -10.89 -31.42
N THR A 28 -15.93 -12.18 -31.24
CA THR A 28 -16.18 -12.89 -29.96
C THR A 28 -14.89 -13.19 -29.21
N ALA A 29 -13.73 -12.88 -29.82
CA ALA A 29 -12.43 -13.06 -29.20
C ALA A 29 -12.24 -12.08 -28.04
N VAL A 30 -11.55 -12.53 -26.99
CA VAL A 30 -11.28 -11.77 -25.78
C VAL A 30 -9.78 -11.63 -25.61
N GLY A 31 -9.31 -10.42 -25.31
CA GLY A 31 -7.92 -10.18 -24.92
C GLY A 31 -7.72 -10.38 -23.42
N ILE A 32 -6.52 -10.75 -22.98
CA ILE A 32 -6.17 -10.86 -21.56
C ILE A 32 -4.79 -10.28 -21.30
N LYS A 33 -4.66 -9.49 -20.22
CA LYS A 33 -3.35 -9.08 -19.70
C LYS A 33 -3.01 -9.84 -18.42
N ASP A 34 -1.73 -10.14 -18.24
CA ASP A 34 -1.21 -10.66 -16.98
C ASP A 34 -1.30 -9.57 -15.90
N ALA A 35 -2.11 -9.83 -14.89
CA ALA A 35 -2.43 -8.93 -13.79
C ALA A 35 -2.93 -9.74 -12.57
N PRO A 36 -2.05 -10.51 -11.91
CA PRO A 36 -2.43 -11.26 -10.72
C PRO A 36 -2.90 -10.30 -9.60
N PRO A 37 -3.97 -10.62 -8.85
CA PRO A 37 -4.74 -11.87 -8.86
C PRO A 37 -5.97 -11.87 -9.79
N PHE A 38 -6.10 -10.89 -10.68
CA PHE A 38 -7.26 -10.74 -11.57
C PHE A 38 -7.19 -11.64 -12.80
N ALA A 39 -6.00 -11.82 -13.35
CA ALA A 39 -5.71 -12.69 -14.48
C ALA A 39 -4.24 -13.13 -14.39
N PHE A 40 -3.99 -14.41 -14.24
CA PHE A 40 -2.65 -14.99 -14.20
C PHE A 40 -2.70 -16.46 -14.58
N ARG A 41 -1.54 -17.07 -14.83
CA ARG A 41 -1.44 -18.50 -15.11
C ARG A 41 -1.23 -19.28 -13.83
N ASP A 42 -2.00 -20.35 -13.65
CA ASP A 42 -1.77 -21.31 -12.58
C ASP A 42 -0.56 -22.23 -12.88
N SER A 43 -0.28 -23.18 -11.98
CA SER A 43 0.81 -24.14 -12.16
C SER A 43 0.65 -25.07 -13.37
N LYS A 44 -0.55 -25.16 -13.96
CA LYS A 44 -0.84 -25.94 -15.17
C LYS A 44 -0.77 -25.08 -16.44
N GLY A 45 -0.53 -23.78 -16.31
CA GLY A 45 -0.47 -22.82 -17.41
C GLY A 45 -1.84 -22.30 -17.86
N GLU A 46 -2.92 -22.65 -17.16
CA GLU A 46 -4.28 -22.22 -17.46
C GLU A 46 -4.54 -20.82 -16.89
N TRP A 47 -5.32 -20.02 -17.61
CA TRP A 47 -5.73 -18.70 -17.12
C TRP A 47 -6.74 -18.85 -15.98
N VAL A 48 -6.40 -18.25 -14.86
CA VAL A 48 -7.20 -18.16 -13.63
C VAL A 48 -7.16 -16.73 -13.08
N GLY A 49 -7.96 -16.46 -12.07
CA GLY A 49 -8.05 -15.14 -11.42
C GLY A 49 -9.45 -14.57 -11.44
N ILE A 50 -9.63 -13.47 -10.72
CA ILE A 50 -10.94 -12.84 -10.49
C ILE A 50 -11.67 -12.55 -11.81
N THR A 51 -11.01 -11.89 -12.76
CA THR A 51 -11.65 -11.52 -14.04
C THR A 51 -11.88 -12.70 -14.96
N VAL A 52 -11.06 -13.74 -14.86
CA VAL A 52 -11.22 -14.97 -15.65
C VAL A 52 -12.41 -15.77 -15.15
N ASP A 53 -12.49 -15.99 -13.83
CA ASP A 53 -13.60 -16.71 -13.22
C ASP A 53 -14.91 -15.94 -13.37
N LEU A 54 -14.88 -14.61 -13.21
CA LEU A 54 -16.02 -13.75 -13.44
C LEU A 54 -16.49 -13.83 -14.90
N TRP A 55 -15.56 -13.77 -15.87
CA TRP A 55 -15.91 -13.87 -17.29
C TRP A 55 -16.60 -15.20 -17.63
N LYS A 56 -16.08 -16.31 -17.09
CA LYS A 56 -16.67 -17.64 -17.27
C LYS A 56 -18.07 -17.74 -16.64
N GLU A 57 -18.30 -17.05 -15.53
CA GLU A 57 -19.60 -16.99 -14.87
C GLU A 57 -20.64 -16.21 -15.68
N ILE A 58 -20.26 -15.05 -16.26
CA ILE A 58 -21.19 -14.21 -17.02
C ILE A 58 -21.45 -14.71 -18.45
N GLN A 59 -20.54 -15.53 -19.00
CA GLN A 59 -20.64 -16.09 -20.36
C GLN A 59 -20.44 -17.62 -20.34
N PRO A 60 -21.30 -18.39 -19.64
CA PRO A 60 -21.09 -19.83 -19.42
C PRO A 60 -21.16 -20.63 -20.73
N GLU A 61 -21.96 -20.19 -21.70
CA GLU A 61 -22.06 -20.83 -23.02
C GLU A 61 -20.77 -20.72 -23.83
N GLN A 62 -19.95 -19.70 -23.57
CA GLN A 62 -18.66 -19.47 -24.23
C GLN A 62 -17.48 -20.10 -23.46
N ASN A 63 -17.71 -20.61 -22.25
CA ASN A 63 -16.66 -21.17 -21.38
C ASN A 63 -15.89 -22.32 -22.06
N ALA A 64 -16.59 -23.20 -22.79
CA ALA A 64 -15.97 -24.31 -23.54
C ALA A 64 -15.06 -23.85 -24.71
N LYS A 65 -15.14 -22.59 -25.13
CA LYS A 65 -14.33 -21.97 -26.18
C LYS A 65 -13.42 -20.85 -25.66
N PHE A 66 -13.29 -20.71 -24.34
CA PHE A 66 -12.53 -19.64 -23.73
C PHE A 66 -11.02 -19.82 -24.00
N GLN A 67 -10.53 -19.14 -25.03
CA GLN A 67 -9.12 -19.05 -25.38
C GLN A 67 -8.74 -17.58 -25.57
N PRO A 68 -8.45 -16.88 -24.47
CA PRO A 68 -8.13 -15.46 -24.56
C PRO A 68 -6.76 -15.26 -25.19
N GLN A 69 -6.62 -14.17 -25.94
CA GLN A 69 -5.36 -13.78 -26.56
C GLN A 69 -4.54 -12.94 -25.57
N GLU A 70 -3.37 -13.44 -25.17
CA GLU A 70 -2.47 -12.75 -24.26
C GLU A 70 -1.82 -11.55 -24.95
N MET A 71 -1.89 -10.38 -24.30
CA MET A 71 -1.37 -9.13 -24.84
C MET A 71 -1.09 -8.11 -23.73
N ALA A 72 -0.14 -7.23 -23.99
CA ALA A 72 0.12 -6.06 -23.14
C ALA A 72 -1.07 -5.08 -23.20
N LEU A 73 -1.23 -4.26 -22.15
CA LEU A 73 -2.40 -3.38 -22.00
C LEU A 73 -2.57 -2.39 -23.17
N ASP A 74 -1.48 -1.81 -23.67
CA ASP A 74 -1.49 -0.91 -24.82
C ASP A 74 -2.03 -1.60 -26.08
N LYS A 75 -1.52 -2.80 -26.37
CA LYS A 75 -1.95 -3.62 -27.51
C LYS A 75 -3.39 -4.08 -27.35
N LEU A 76 -3.80 -4.40 -26.13
CA LEU A 76 -5.16 -4.79 -25.80
C LEU A 76 -6.16 -3.67 -26.09
N LEU A 77 -5.87 -2.45 -25.63
CA LEU A 77 -6.75 -1.31 -25.88
C LEU A 77 -6.81 -1.00 -27.39
N ILE A 78 -5.70 -1.08 -28.11
CA ILE A 78 -5.66 -0.90 -29.57
C ILE A 78 -6.48 -1.98 -30.30
N ALA A 79 -6.40 -3.25 -29.87
CA ALA A 79 -7.15 -4.34 -30.48
C ALA A 79 -8.66 -4.19 -30.28
N ILE A 80 -9.10 -3.69 -29.11
CA ILE A 80 -10.51 -3.33 -28.87
C ILE A 80 -10.93 -2.15 -29.76
N GLU A 81 -10.10 -1.11 -29.86
CA GLU A 81 -10.40 0.10 -30.67
C GLU A 81 -10.57 -0.24 -32.16
N ARG A 82 -9.83 -1.25 -32.63
CA ARG A 82 -9.92 -1.77 -34.00
C ARG A 82 -11.03 -2.79 -34.23
N GLY A 83 -11.73 -3.22 -33.17
CA GLY A 83 -12.72 -4.29 -33.26
C GLY A 83 -12.10 -5.65 -33.63
N GLU A 84 -10.84 -5.91 -33.25
CA GLU A 84 -10.20 -7.22 -33.44
C GLU A 84 -10.63 -8.21 -32.32
N ILE A 85 -10.94 -7.67 -31.14
CA ILE A 85 -11.46 -8.38 -29.96
C ILE A 85 -12.67 -7.64 -29.39
N ALA A 86 -13.58 -8.37 -28.73
CA ALA A 86 -14.79 -7.81 -28.12
C ALA A 86 -14.51 -7.00 -26.85
N THR A 87 -13.63 -7.52 -26.00
CA THR A 87 -13.31 -6.96 -24.69
C THR A 87 -11.95 -7.44 -24.20
N GLY A 88 -11.51 -6.91 -23.06
CA GLY A 88 -10.26 -7.28 -22.42
C GLY A 88 -10.41 -7.61 -20.93
N LEU A 89 -9.66 -8.61 -20.49
CA LEU A 89 -9.62 -9.07 -19.10
C LEU A 89 -8.32 -8.66 -18.41
N GLY A 90 -8.36 -8.64 -17.07
CA GLY A 90 -7.20 -8.43 -16.22
C GLY A 90 -7.07 -7.02 -15.66
N ALA A 91 -8.03 -6.54 -14.86
CA ALA A 91 -7.95 -5.27 -14.12
C ALA A 91 -7.67 -4.04 -15.01
N ILE A 92 -8.70 -3.58 -15.72
CA ILE A 92 -8.62 -2.40 -16.59
C ILE A 92 -9.39 -1.26 -15.92
N SER A 93 -8.68 -0.21 -15.53
CA SER A 93 -9.26 0.97 -14.90
C SER A 93 -10.08 1.81 -15.88
N ILE A 94 -11.27 2.23 -15.44
CA ILE A 94 -12.03 3.30 -16.05
C ILE A 94 -11.25 4.60 -15.85
N THR A 95 -11.02 5.34 -16.95
CA THR A 95 -10.36 6.66 -16.91
C THR A 95 -11.06 7.57 -17.91
N TYR A 96 -11.01 8.88 -17.68
CA TYR A 96 -11.62 9.86 -18.59
C TYR A 96 -11.11 9.73 -20.04
N GLU A 97 -9.80 9.53 -20.23
CA GLU A 97 -9.22 9.39 -21.57
C GLU A 97 -9.60 8.06 -22.26
N ARG A 98 -9.83 6.99 -21.49
CA ARG A 98 -10.33 5.73 -22.06
C ARG A 98 -11.83 5.79 -22.37
N GLU A 99 -12.63 6.44 -21.53
CA GLU A 99 -14.08 6.59 -21.74
C GLU A 99 -14.41 7.35 -23.05
N LYS A 100 -13.53 8.27 -23.48
CA LYS A 100 -13.68 8.93 -24.78
C LYS A 100 -13.61 7.99 -25.99
N LYS A 101 -13.04 6.80 -25.81
CA LYS A 101 -12.76 5.83 -26.89
C LYS A 101 -13.49 4.51 -26.73
N PHE A 102 -13.86 4.17 -25.51
CA PHE A 102 -14.44 2.89 -25.13
C PHE A 102 -15.64 3.12 -24.24
N ASN A 103 -16.63 2.24 -24.35
CA ASN A 103 -17.65 2.13 -23.33
C ASN A 103 -17.19 1.10 -22.30
N PHE A 104 -17.54 1.31 -21.03
CA PHE A 104 -17.21 0.39 -19.96
C PHE A 104 -18.46 -0.28 -19.40
N SER A 105 -18.30 -1.55 -19.02
CA SER A 105 -19.31 -2.23 -18.22
C SER A 105 -19.53 -1.53 -16.88
N VAL A 106 -20.58 -1.95 -16.17
CA VAL A 106 -20.66 -1.67 -14.73
C VAL A 106 -19.37 -2.16 -14.04
N PRO A 107 -18.84 -1.41 -13.07
CA PRO A 107 -17.59 -1.77 -12.42
C PRO A 107 -17.78 -3.03 -11.57
N TYR A 108 -16.82 -3.94 -11.64
CA TYR A 108 -16.82 -5.20 -10.88
C TYR A 108 -15.82 -5.19 -9.72
N PHE A 109 -14.97 -4.16 -9.61
CA PHE A 109 -13.99 -4.05 -8.53
C PHE A 109 -13.64 -2.57 -8.25
N GLU A 110 -13.62 -2.18 -6.98
CA GLU A 110 -13.11 -0.88 -6.51
C GLU A 110 -11.71 -1.06 -5.91
N THR A 111 -10.79 -0.18 -6.26
CA THR A 111 -9.41 -0.20 -5.75
C THR A 111 -8.80 1.20 -5.77
N GLY A 112 -7.49 1.29 -5.62
CA GLY A 112 -6.74 2.49 -5.97
C GLY A 112 -5.27 2.18 -6.22
N LEU A 113 -4.54 3.22 -6.59
CA LEU A 113 -3.10 3.18 -6.64
C LEU A 113 -2.54 3.11 -5.22
N ALA A 114 -1.45 2.38 -5.05
CA ALA A 114 -0.68 2.40 -3.80
C ALA A 114 0.80 2.60 -4.12
N LEU A 115 1.60 2.58 -3.07
CA LEU A 115 3.03 2.77 -3.13
C LEU A 115 3.74 1.52 -2.65
N ALA A 116 4.63 0.96 -3.46
CA ALA A 116 5.59 -0.04 -3.02
C ALA A 116 6.94 0.62 -2.72
N ILE A 117 7.51 0.26 -1.56
CA ILE A 117 8.83 0.70 -1.10
C ILE A 117 9.70 -0.51 -0.74
N ARG A 118 11.01 -0.30 -0.69
CA ARG A 118 11.94 -1.28 -0.13
C ARG A 118 11.85 -1.25 1.40
N ILE A 119 11.80 -2.41 2.03
CA ILE A 119 11.96 -2.55 3.48
C ILE A 119 13.44 -2.32 3.78
N GLU A 120 13.75 -1.19 4.39
CA GLU A 120 15.09 -0.94 4.90
C GLU A 120 15.24 -1.63 6.25
N HIS A 121 15.87 -2.79 6.26
CA HIS A 121 16.46 -3.33 7.48
C HIS A 121 17.72 -2.51 7.79
N GLU A 122 17.53 -1.41 8.50
CA GLU A 122 18.65 -0.66 9.05
C GLU A 122 19.34 -1.52 10.14
N ASP A 123 20.45 -2.18 9.78
CA ASP A 123 21.37 -2.82 10.72
C ASP A 123 22.14 -1.74 11.50
N ASN A 124 21.45 -1.15 12.47
CA ASN A 124 21.77 0.23 12.82
C ASN A 124 22.55 0.42 14.10
N ALA A 125 23.81 -0.03 14.08
CA ALA A 125 24.79 0.36 15.09
C ALA A 125 24.83 1.90 15.28
N SER A 126 24.57 2.67 14.21
CA SER A 126 24.53 4.14 14.26
C SER A 126 23.28 4.69 14.97
N ASN A 127 22.08 4.09 14.79
CA ASN A 127 20.89 4.50 15.55
C ASN A 127 20.95 4.08 17.01
N TYR A 128 21.59 2.95 17.35
CA TYR A 128 21.85 2.60 18.75
C TYR A 128 22.72 3.68 19.43
N PHE A 129 23.77 4.14 18.76
CA PHE A 129 24.61 5.22 19.27
C PHE A 129 23.83 6.54 19.41
N ALA A 130 23.03 6.92 18.40
CA ALA A 130 22.20 8.11 18.46
C ALA A 130 21.15 8.06 19.60
N THR A 131 20.57 6.88 19.84
CA THR A 131 19.61 6.64 20.93
C THR A 131 20.28 6.79 22.29
N ILE A 132 21.48 6.22 22.46
CA ILE A 132 22.28 6.38 23.68
C ILE A 132 22.60 7.86 23.93
N VAL A 133 23.00 8.60 22.89
CA VAL A 133 23.27 10.05 23.00
C VAL A 133 22.03 10.83 23.41
N LYS A 134 20.86 10.53 22.83
CA LYS A 134 19.57 11.15 23.21
C LYS A 134 19.24 10.87 24.68
N VAL A 135 19.39 9.62 25.13
CA VAL A 135 19.16 9.22 26.52
C VAL A 135 20.11 9.96 27.47
N ILE A 136 21.41 10.02 27.16
CA ILE A 136 22.38 10.76 27.98
C ILE A 136 21.99 12.24 28.09
N LYS A 137 21.63 12.89 26.98
CA LYS A 137 21.18 14.29 26.99
C LYS A 137 19.91 14.48 27.83
N ALA A 138 18.97 13.55 27.77
CA ALA A 138 17.75 13.58 28.58
C ALA A 138 18.02 13.44 30.09
N LEU A 139 19.09 12.76 30.49
CA LEU A 139 19.48 12.58 31.90
C LEU A 139 20.19 13.81 32.51
N ILE A 140 20.81 14.68 31.71
CA ILE A 140 21.50 15.88 32.19
C ILE A 140 20.65 16.74 33.16
N PRO A 141 19.41 17.16 32.81
CA PRO A 141 18.59 17.96 33.72
C PRO A 141 18.26 17.23 35.03
N TRP A 142 18.10 15.91 34.98
CA TRP A 142 17.83 15.09 36.17
C TRP A 142 19.03 14.97 37.09
N VAL A 143 20.24 14.82 36.51
CA VAL A 143 21.49 14.84 37.28
C VAL A 143 21.67 16.20 37.96
N LEU A 144 21.41 17.30 37.25
CA LEU A 144 21.46 18.64 37.85
C LEU A 144 20.45 18.81 38.99
N LEU A 145 19.21 18.35 38.78
CA LEU A 145 18.17 18.39 39.80
C LEU A 145 18.54 17.56 41.04
N LEU A 146 19.13 16.37 40.83
CA LEU A 146 19.63 15.51 41.90
C LEU A 146 20.69 16.23 42.74
N LEU A 147 21.65 16.90 42.11
CA LEU A 147 22.68 17.67 42.82
C LEU A 147 22.06 18.80 43.64
N VAL A 148 21.08 19.52 43.07
CA VAL A 148 20.36 20.59 43.77
C VAL A 148 19.61 20.04 44.98
N VAL A 149 18.84 18.96 44.83
CA VAL A 149 18.07 18.35 45.93
C VAL A 149 18.99 17.78 47.00
N GLY A 150 20.11 17.16 46.60
CA GLY A 150 21.13 16.65 47.53
C GLY A 150 21.78 17.76 48.36
N VAL A 151 22.06 18.92 47.76
CA VAL A 151 22.57 20.08 48.51
C VAL A 151 21.49 20.68 49.40
N LEU A 152 20.24 20.79 48.93
CA LEU A 152 19.13 21.32 49.71
C LEU A 152 18.84 20.47 50.95
N ILE A 153 18.80 19.14 50.80
CA ILE A 153 18.53 18.25 51.93
C ILE A 153 19.65 18.34 52.96
N TRP A 154 20.91 18.42 52.52
CA TRP A 154 22.04 18.63 53.41
C TRP A 154 21.94 19.98 54.14
N LEU A 155 21.60 21.08 53.45
CA LEU A 155 21.47 22.40 54.07
C LEU A 155 20.42 22.45 55.18
N ILE A 156 19.33 21.69 55.01
CA ILE A 156 18.21 21.62 55.96
C ILE A 156 18.55 20.67 57.11
N GLU A 157 19.10 19.49 56.81
CA GLU A 157 19.33 18.43 57.79
C GLU A 157 20.64 18.60 58.58
N LYS A 158 21.64 19.37 58.08
CA LYS A 158 22.96 19.52 58.73
C LYS A 158 22.94 20.05 60.17
N LYS A 159 21.83 20.64 60.62
CA LYS A 159 21.65 21.14 62.00
C LYS A 159 20.77 20.24 62.87
N ILE A 160 19.94 19.39 62.26
CA ILE A 160 18.89 18.61 62.93
C ILE A 160 19.27 17.12 62.99
N ASN A 161 20.02 16.64 62.00
CA ASN A 161 20.40 15.25 61.83
C ASN A 161 21.91 15.13 61.58
N GLU A 162 22.70 15.64 62.52
CA GLU A 162 24.17 15.69 62.42
C GLU A 162 24.81 14.30 62.29
N ASP A 163 24.18 13.26 62.84
CA ASP A 163 24.64 11.87 62.80
C ASP A 163 24.66 11.28 61.37
N GLN A 164 23.79 11.77 60.48
CA GLN A 164 23.64 11.25 59.12
C GLN A 164 24.08 12.24 58.04
N PHE A 165 24.05 13.54 58.34
CA PHE A 165 24.40 14.62 57.44
C PHE A 165 25.50 15.49 58.09
N HIS A 166 26.72 14.97 58.04
CA HIS A 166 27.90 15.54 58.69
C HIS A 166 28.18 17.02 58.31
N LYS A 167 28.90 17.72 59.19
CA LYS A 167 29.26 19.14 59.06
C LYS A 167 30.37 19.47 58.03
N PRO A 168 31.42 18.64 57.81
CA PRO A 168 32.41 18.93 56.79
C PRO A 168 31.74 19.09 55.43
N LEU A 169 32.04 20.18 54.73
CA LEU A 169 31.31 20.61 53.54
C LEU A 169 31.25 19.50 52.46
N GLY A 170 32.39 18.82 52.21
CA GLY A 170 32.49 17.76 51.20
C GLY A 170 31.71 16.50 51.57
N GLU A 171 31.89 15.98 52.79
CA GLU A 171 31.24 14.74 53.26
C GLU A 171 29.73 14.92 53.47
N GLY A 172 29.31 16.12 53.90
CA GLY A 172 27.91 16.46 54.09
C GLY A 172 27.13 16.58 52.78
N ILE A 173 27.68 17.31 51.80
CA ILE A 173 27.09 17.41 50.45
C ILE A 173 27.05 16.03 49.78
N GLY A 174 28.13 15.25 49.90
CA GLY A 174 28.17 13.87 49.40
C GLY A 174 27.09 12.98 50.03
N SER A 175 26.80 13.15 51.33
CA SER A 175 25.74 12.42 52.02
C SER A 175 24.33 12.79 51.52
N GLY A 176 24.10 14.07 51.22
CA GLY A 176 22.85 14.54 50.61
C GLY A 176 22.65 14.05 49.18
N ILE A 177 23.70 14.10 48.35
CA ILE A 177 23.70 13.58 46.98
C ILE A 177 23.50 12.07 46.97
N TRP A 178 24.17 11.32 47.87
CA TRP A 178 24.00 9.88 48.02
C TRP A 178 22.55 9.53 48.35
N TRP A 179 21.95 10.20 49.34
CA TRP A 179 20.55 9.99 49.68
C TRP A 179 19.62 10.28 48.49
N ALA A 180 19.85 11.40 47.78
CA ALA A 180 19.06 11.75 46.62
C ALA A 180 19.17 10.69 45.52
N CYS A 181 20.37 10.17 45.25
CA CYS A 181 20.62 9.11 44.27
C CYS A 181 19.89 7.80 44.61
N VAL A 182 20.04 7.32 45.84
CA VAL A 182 19.44 6.07 46.31
C VAL A 182 17.90 6.16 46.37
N THR A 183 17.37 7.35 46.65
CA THR A 183 15.91 7.60 46.65
C THR A 183 15.36 7.71 45.24
N MET A 184 16.05 8.40 44.32
CA MET A 184 15.64 8.56 42.92
C MET A 184 15.64 7.24 42.16
N THR A 185 16.63 6.39 42.42
CA THR A 185 16.75 5.05 41.83
C THR A 185 15.87 4.01 42.50
N THR A 186 15.03 4.40 43.47
CA THR A 186 14.11 3.53 44.22
C THR A 186 14.76 2.42 45.04
N VAL A 187 16.11 2.40 45.15
CA VAL A 187 16.86 1.38 45.90
C VAL A 187 16.59 1.51 47.41
N GLY A 188 16.55 2.74 47.92
CA GLY A 188 16.04 3.03 49.26
C GLY A 188 16.71 2.28 50.42
N TYR A 189 18.06 2.21 50.48
CA TYR A 189 18.78 1.52 51.56
C TYR A 189 18.39 1.95 52.99
N GLY A 190 17.83 3.15 53.15
CA GLY A 190 17.37 3.67 54.44
C GLY A 190 18.51 4.06 55.39
N ASP A 191 19.76 4.07 54.92
CA ASP A 191 20.95 4.44 55.67
C ASP A 191 20.97 5.92 56.08
N LYS A 192 20.34 6.78 55.26
CA LYS A 192 20.14 8.21 55.53
C LYS A 192 18.69 8.57 55.29
N THR A 193 18.09 9.33 56.21
CA THR A 193 16.71 9.80 56.07
C THR A 193 16.54 11.18 56.68
N PRO A 194 15.76 12.09 56.05
CA PRO A 194 15.50 13.39 56.63
C PRO A 194 14.59 13.28 57.86
N LYS A 195 15.01 13.93 58.95
CA LYS A 195 14.24 13.96 60.20
C LYS A 195 13.39 15.22 60.31
N SER A 196 13.77 16.31 59.64
CA SER A 196 13.04 17.57 59.70
C SER A 196 11.71 17.52 58.94
N PHE A 197 10.74 18.33 59.36
CA PHE A 197 9.45 18.45 58.68
C PHE A 197 9.63 18.92 57.22
N LEU A 198 10.45 19.93 56.99
CA LEU A 198 10.71 20.48 55.66
C LEU A 198 11.49 19.49 54.78
N GLY A 199 12.47 18.78 55.35
CA GLY A 199 13.22 17.74 54.64
C GLY A 199 12.33 16.58 54.19
N ARG A 200 11.31 16.21 54.98
CA ARG A 200 10.31 15.21 54.60
C ARG A 200 9.42 15.68 53.44
N ILE A 201 9.00 16.95 53.42
CA ILE A 201 8.24 17.50 52.30
C ILE A 201 9.05 17.43 51.00
N ILE A 202 10.32 17.84 51.05
CA ILE A 202 11.24 17.76 49.90
C ILE A 202 11.44 16.30 49.47
N ALA A 203 11.59 15.38 50.42
CA ALA A 203 11.72 13.95 50.14
C ALA A 203 10.52 13.36 49.41
N VAL A 204 9.30 13.72 49.82
CA VAL A 204 8.09 13.27 49.13
C VAL A 204 8.09 13.77 47.67
N GLY A 205 8.37 15.05 47.44
CA GLY A 205 8.49 15.59 46.08
C GLY A 205 9.59 14.91 45.26
N TRP A 206 10.72 14.59 45.88
CA TRP A 206 11.83 13.89 45.25
C TRP A 206 11.49 12.45 44.86
N MET A 207 10.76 11.72 45.71
CA MET A 207 10.30 10.36 45.42
C MET A 207 9.38 10.33 44.19
N PHE A 208 8.42 11.25 44.08
CA PHE A 208 7.57 11.35 42.89
C PHE A 208 8.37 11.70 41.63
N SER A 209 9.37 12.58 41.77
CA SER A 209 10.27 12.96 40.68
C SER A 209 11.07 11.76 40.14
N GLY A 210 11.54 10.87 41.02
CA GLY A 210 12.24 9.64 40.63
C GLY A 210 11.36 8.68 39.81
N ILE A 211 10.10 8.51 40.18
CA ILE A 211 9.14 7.70 39.42
C ILE A 211 8.92 8.30 38.02
N ILE A 212 8.72 9.62 37.95
CA ILE A 212 8.55 10.33 36.67
C ILE A 212 9.78 10.15 35.76
N LEU A 213 10.99 10.23 36.33
CA LEU A 213 12.24 9.97 35.60
C LEU A 213 12.24 8.57 34.98
N ILE A 214 12.03 7.52 35.79
CA ILE A 214 12.07 6.12 35.29
C ILE A 214 11.00 5.89 34.21
N SER A 215 9.79 6.43 34.39
CA SER A 215 8.73 6.34 33.38
C SER A 215 9.10 7.10 32.10
N SER A 216 9.66 8.30 32.20
CA SER A 216 10.06 9.11 31.04
C SER A 216 11.23 8.49 30.26
N LEU A 217 12.19 7.86 30.95
CA LEU A 217 13.30 7.16 30.33
C LEU A 217 12.80 5.96 29.54
N THR A 218 11.93 5.15 30.16
CA THR A 218 11.28 4.01 29.50
C THR A 218 10.50 4.46 28.27
N ALA A 219 9.68 5.51 28.39
CA ALA A 219 8.92 6.07 27.27
C ALA A 219 9.82 6.53 26.13
N THR A 220 10.94 7.22 26.43
CA THR A 220 11.89 7.69 25.42
C THR A 220 12.53 6.52 24.66
N ILE A 221 12.92 5.46 25.38
CA ILE A 221 13.48 4.24 24.76
C ILE A 221 12.42 3.56 23.89
N THR A 222 11.20 3.36 24.42
CA THR A 222 10.09 2.75 23.68
C THR A 222 9.73 3.54 22.42
N THR A 223 9.63 4.87 22.52
CA THR A 223 9.38 5.75 21.38
C THR A 223 10.49 5.64 20.35
N SER A 224 11.76 5.63 20.74
CA SER A 224 12.87 5.46 19.80
C SER A 224 12.84 4.11 19.07
N MET A 225 12.45 3.03 19.75
CA MET A 225 12.31 1.70 19.13
C MET A 225 11.07 1.58 18.23
N THR A 226 10.07 2.44 18.43
CA THR A 226 8.83 2.43 17.66
C THR A 226 8.90 3.38 16.45
N LEU A 227 9.63 4.50 16.58
CA LEU A 227 9.79 5.49 15.52
C LEU A 227 10.56 4.95 14.30
N ASP A 228 11.41 3.93 14.46
CA ASP A 228 12.07 3.24 13.34
C ASP A 228 11.09 2.40 12.48
N ARG A 229 9.79 2.39 12.81
CA ARG A 229 8.74 1.68 12.05
C ARG A 229 7.59 2.56 11.58
N LEU A 230 7.72 3.88 11.70
CA LEU A 230 6.63 4.80 11.40
C LEU A 230 7.05 5.80 10.32
N TYR A 231 6.61 5.50 9.09
CA TYR A 231 6.03 6.49 8.17
C TYR A 231 6.72 7.85 8.08
N ASP A 232 7.98 7.93 7.63
CA ASP A 232 8.64 9.24 7.48
C ASP A 232 9.30 9.48 6.12
N GLN A 233 8.87 8.79 5.07
CA GLN A 233 9.31 9.13 3.71
C GLN A 233 8.18 9.47 2.73
N ILE A 234 6.95 8.99 2.95
CA ILE A 234 5.82 9.26 2.06
C ILE A 234 4.51 9.21 2.83
N GLY A 235 4.18 10.28 3.56
CA GLY A 235 2.88 10.39 4.24
C GLY A 235 1.81 11.05 3.37
N ASN A 236 2.23 11.75 2.32
CA ASN A 236 1.37 12.52 1.44
C ASN A 236 1.88 12.50 -0.01
N LEU A 237 1.05 13.00 -0.92
CA LEU A 237 1.33 13.09 -2.35
C LEU A 237 2.53 14.01 -2.69
N ASP A 238 2.78 15.05 -1.88
CA ASP A 238 3.88 15.99 -2.12
C ASP A 238 5.25 15.37 -1.82
N ASP A 239 5.31 14.39 -0.92
CA ASP A 239 6.55 13.67 -0.63
C ASP A 239 7.03 12.87 -1.85
N LEU A 240 6.10 12.35 -2.67
CA LEU A 240 6.45 11.66 -3.92
C LEU A 240 7.21 12.54 -4.91
N LYS A 241 7.02 13.87 -4.87
CA LYS A 241 7.77 14.81 -5.73
C LYS A 241 9.27 14.84 -5.41
N LYS A 242 9.65 14.43 -4.19
CA LYS A 242 11.05 14.35 -3.75
C LYS A 242 11.67 12.98 -3.99
N GLN A 243 10.87 11.98 -4.37
CA GLN A 243 11.31 10.60 -4.52
C GLN A 243 11.59 10.25 -5.98
N LYS A 244 12.51 9.30 -6.20
CA LYS A 244 12.65 8.65 -7.51
C LYS A 244 11.49 7.68 -7.70
N THR A 245 10.44 8.16 -8.33
CA THR A 245 9.20 7.42 -8.53
C THR A 245 9.25 6.60 -9.81
N GLY A 246 8.87 5.32 -9.73
CA GLY A 246 8.68 4.42 -10.87
C GLY A 246 7.20 4.16 -11.14
N VAL A 247 6.86 3.91 -12.40
CA VAL A 247 5.51 3.55 -12.83
C VAL A 247 5.57 2.62 -14.04
N ILE A 248 4.54 1.80 -14.24
CA ILE A 248 4.47 0.88 -15.39
C ILE A 248 3.86 1.60 -16.59
N GLU A 249 4.44 1.41 -17.77
CA GLU A 249 4.00 2.04 -19.02
C GLU A 249 2.53 1.71 -19.34
N SER A 250 1.83 2.68 -19.94
CA SER A 250 0.44 2.52 -20.40
C SER A 250 -0.62 2.25 -19.32
N THR A 251 -0.25 2.34 -18.04
CA THR A 251 -1.17 2.23 -16.90
C THR A 251 -1.85 3.56 -16.57
N SER A 252 -2.97 3.52 -15.85
CA SER A 252 -3.68 4.71 -15.33
C SER A 252 -2.78 5.53 -14.39
N ALA A 253 -1.87 4.88 -13.68
CA ALA A 253 -0.91 5.52 -12.78
C ALA A 253 -0.01 6.55 -13.47
N VAL A 254 0.28 6.40 -14.77
CA VAL A 254 1.06 7.37 -15.53
C VAL A 254 0.32 8.71 -15.59
N GLY A 255 -0.96 8.69 -15.94
CA GLY A 255 -1.79 9.89 -16.01
C GLY A 255 -1.90 10.56 -14.64
N PHE A 256 -2.17 9.77 -13.59
CA PHE A 256 -2.22 10.28 -12.21
C PHE A 256 -0.93 11.01 -11.80
N LEU A 257 0.23 10.45 -12.08
CA LEU A 257 1.51 11.08 -11.74
C LEU A 257 1.77 12.35 -12.56
N GLN A 258 1.38 12.37 -13.83
CA GLN A 258 1.48 13.54 -14.70
C GLN A 258 0.59 14.69 -14.22
N ASP A 259 -0.68 14.40 -13.91
CA ASP A 259 -1.67 15.39 -13.45
C ASP A 259 -1.26 16.04 -12.13
N ASN A 260 -0.51 15.32 -11.29
CA ASN A 260 0.00 15.81 -10.01
C ASN A 260 1.43 16.36 -10.07
N GLY A 261 2.02 16.45 -11.27
CA GLY A 261 3.36 17.03 -11.47
C GLY A 261 4.49 16.22 -10.83
N ILE A 262 4.33 14.89 -10.72
CA ILE A 262 5.33 14.00 -10.12
C ILE A 262 6.24 13.46 -11.23
N THR A 263 7.53 13.74 -11.09
CA THR A 263 8.56 13.20 -12.01
C THR A 263 8.70 11.70 -11.79
N HIS A 264 8.66 10.92 -12.86
CA HIS A 264 8.69 9.46 -12.79
C HIS A 264 9.51 8.84 -13.91
N SER A 265 10.00 7.63 -13.66
CA SER A 265 10.59 6.74 -14.67
C SER A 265 9.60 5.64 -15.01
N THR A 266 9.45 5.35 -16.31
CA THR A 266 8.56 4.29 -16.78
C THR A 266 9.29 2.96 -16.91
N PHE A 267 8.55 1.87 -16.73
CA PHE A 267 9.04 0.50 -16.89
C PHE A 267 8.08 -0.33 -17.75
N PRO A 268 8.57 -1.22 -18.62
CA PRO A 268 7.72 -2.06 -19.48
C PRO A 268 6.84 -3.06 -18.73
N SER A 269 7.30 -3.54 -17.56
CA SER A 269 6.63 -4.59 -16.80
C SER A 269 6.74 -4.38 -15.29
N LEU A 270 5.75 -4.90 -14.55
CA LEU A 270 5.73 -4.81 -13.09
C LEU A 270 6.96 -5.46 -12.44
N ASN A 271 7.42 -6.59 -13.01
CA ASN A 271 8.61 -7.28 -12.54
C ASN A 271 9.89 -6.44 -12.69
N GLU A 272 10.04 -5.71 -13.81
CA GLU A 272 11.16 -4.78 -13.99
C GLU A 272 11.08 -3.60 -13.02
N GLY A 273 9.87 -3.08 -12.78
CA GLY A 273 9.62 -2.05 -11.77
C GLY A 273 10.05 -2.50 -10.37
N PHE A 274 9.64 -3.70 -9.94
CA PHE A 274 10.05 -4.25 -8.64
C PHE A 274 11.54 -4.56 -8.56
N THR A 275 12.15 -5.05 -9.64
CA THR A 275 13.60 -5.26 -9.71
C THR A 275 14.34 -3.93 -9.54
N ALA A 276 13.87 -2.87 -10.21
CA ALA A 276 14.45 -1.53 -10.07
C ALA A 276 14.28 -0.96 -8.65
N LEU A 277 13.15 -1.22 -8.00
CA LEU A 277 12.88 -0.82 -6.61
C LEU A 277 13.81 -1.55 -5.63
N SER A 278 13.90 -2.87 -5.76
CA SER A 278 14.75 -3.72 -4.91
C SER A 278 16.23 -3.30 -5.02
N ASN A 279 16.71 -3.03 -6.23
CA ASN A 279 18.07 -2.56 -6.49
C ASN A 279 18.33 -1.09 -6.14
N GLY A 280 17.31 -0.35 -5.68
CA GLY A 280 17.43 1.07 -5.30
C GLY A 280 17.64 2.04 -6.48
N LYS A 281 17.32 1.61 -7.72
CA LYS A 281 17.28 2.52 -8.89
C LYS A 281 16.15 3.54 -8.75
N ILE A 282 15.02 3.09 -8.19
CA ILE A 282 13.90 3.92 -7.76
C ILE A 282 13.69 3.74 -6.25
N ASN A 283 13.08 4.74 -5.62
CA ASN A 283 12.75 4.71 -4.19
C ASN A 283 11.32 4.18 -3.97
N VAL A 284 10.45 4.39 -4.95
CA VAL A 284 9.02 4.13 -4.87
C VAL A 284 8.52 3.62 -6.20
N LEU A 285 7.67 2.60 -6.18
CA LEU A 285 6.92 2.16 -7.37
C LEU A 285 5.43 2.40 -7.13
N VAL A 286 4.76 3.01 -8.10
CA VAL A 286 3.31 3.31 -8.05
C VAL A 286 2.59 2.37 -8.99
N HIS A 287 1.63 1.62 -8.45
CA HIS A 287 0.75 0.74 -9.21
C HIS A 287 -0.50 0.41 -8.38
N ASP A 288 -1.45 -0.28 -8.98
CA ASP A 288 -2.66 -0.78 -8.31
C ASP A 288 -2.33 -1.64 -7.09
N GLU A 289 -2.93 -1.31 -5.96
CA GLU A 289 -2.72 -1.94 -4.65
C GLU A 289 -2.86 -3.49 -4.65
N PRO A 290 -3.97 -4.09 -5.11
CA PRO A 290 -4.17 -5.54 -5.01
C PRO A 290 -3.15 -6.31 -5.84
N ILE A 291 -2.73 -5.75 -6.98
CA ILE A 291 -1.72 -6.37 -7.85
C ILE A 291 -0.36 -6.35 -7.15
N MET A 292 0.03 -5.21 -6.57
CA MET A 292 1.29 -5.13 -5.84
C MET A 292 1.32 -6.01 -4.60
N LYS A 293 0.25 -6.00 -3.78
CA LYS A 293 0.15 -6.83 -2.58
C LYS A 293 0.34 -8.31 -2.92
N HIS A 294 -0.32 -8.79 -3.97
CA HIS A 294 -0.23 -10.17 -4.41
C HIS A 294 1.18 -10.53 -4.91
N VAL A 295 1.77 -9.74 -5.81
CA VAL A 295 3.08 -10.04 -6.39
C VAL A 295 4.20 -9.92 -5.34
N ILE A 296 4.12 -8.95 -4.43
CA ILE A 296 5.08 -8.80 -3.33
C ILE A 296 4.98 -9.98 -2.36
N ALA A 297 3.77 -10.39 -1.97
CA ALA A 297 3.58 -11.52 -1.07
C ALA A 297 4.22 -12.82 -1.62
N GLN A 298 4.15 -13.03 -2.93
CA GLN A 298 4.72 -14.22 -3.58
C GLN A 298 6.23 -14.15 -3.80
N ASN A 299 6.74 -13.01 -4.32
CA ASN A 299 8.09 -12.96 -4.89
C ASN A 299 9.07 -12.07 -4.12
N TYR A 300 8.58 -11.16 -3.26
CA TYR A 300 9.39 -10.14 -2.61
C TYR A 300 9.13 -10.01 -1.11
N SER A 301 8.51 -11.04 -0.50
CA SER A 301 8.15 -11.05 0.92
C SER A 301 9.37 -10.76 1.81
N GLY A 302 9.21 -9.80 2.72
CA GLY A 302 10.28 -9.35 3.63
C GLY A 302 11.34 -8.42 3.01
N THR A 303 11.27 -8.12 1.71
CA THR A 303 12.20 -7.16 1.05
C THR A 303 11.51 -5.91 0.54
N LEU A 304 10.26 -6.04 0.09
CA LEU A 304 9.41 -4.95 -0.36
C LEU A 304 8.12 -4.91 0.46
N GLN A 305 7.52 -3.73 0.58
CA GLN A 305 6.25 -3.53 1.26
C GLN A 305 5.37 -2.55 0.48
N VAL A 306 4.07 -2.82 0.46
CA VAL A 306 3.05 -1.86 0.02
C VAL A 306 2.65 -1.00 1.22
N LEU A 307 2.71 0.32 1.07
CA LEU A 307 2.21 1.27 2.06
C LEU A 307 0.68 1.26 2.06
N ASP A 308 0.10 1.37 3.25
CA ASP A 308 -1.37 1.43 3.44
C ASP A 308 -1.89 2.85 3.15
N ILE A 309 -1.60 3.33 1.93
CA ILE A 309 -2.01 4.63 1.41
C ILE A 309 -2.62 4.38 0.05
N VAL A 310 -3.93 4.59 -0.05
CA VAL A 310 -4.66 4.53 -1.31
C VAL A 310 -4.61 5.91 -1.96
N LEU A 311 -3.81 6.02 -3.01
CA LEU A 311 -3.80 7.13 -3.95
C LEU A 311 -4.83 6.84 -5.03
N ASP A 312 -5.53 7.86 -5.53
CA ASP A 312 -6.42 7.76 -6.71
C ASP A 312 -7.37 6.55 -6.70
N LYS A 313 -8.62 6.74 -6.27
CA LYS A 313 -9.61 5.66 -6.35
C LYS A 313 -9.85 5.24 -7.79
N GLN A 314 -9.82 3.94 -8.05
CA GLN A 314 -10.03 3.35 -9.36
C GLN A 314 -11.16 2.33 -9.35
N LEU A 315 -11.80 2.21 -10.50
CA LEU A 315 -12.85 1.24 -10.76
C LEU A 315 -12.40 0.37 -11.93
N TYR A 316 -12.48 -0.95 -11.77
CA TYR A 316 -12.24 -1.89 -12.86
C TYR A 316 -13.54 -2.32 -13.52
N ALA A 317 -13.51 -2.32 -14.86
CA ALA A 317 -14.62 -2.73 -15.69
C ALA A 317 -14.11 -3.41 -16.97
N PHE A 318 -15.00 -4.04 -17.71
CA PHE A 318 -14.70 -4.60 -19.02
C PHE A 318 -14.88 -3.50 -20.08
N PRO A 319 -13.81 -3.08 -20.78
CA PRO A 319 -13.94 -2.15 -21.89
C PRO A 319 -14.51 -2.86 -23.11
N THR A 320 -15.40 -2.19 -23.81
CA THR A 320 -15.88 -2.59 -25.14
C THR A 320 -15.81 -1.40 -26.08
N GLN A 321 -15.84 -1.66 -27.39
CA GLN A 321 -16.09 -0.60 -28.36
C GLN A 321 -17.56 -0.12 -28.27
N ASP A 322 -18.03 0.64 -29.27
CA ASP A 322 -19.44 1.04 -29.47
C ASP A 322 -20.36 -0.14 -29.87
N ASP A 323 -20.19 -1.31 -29.24
CA ASP A 323 -21.12 -2.43 -29.37
C ASP A 323 -22.06 -2.51 -28.17
N ALA A 324 -23.16 -1.77 -28.25
CA ALA A 324 -24.19 -1.74 -27.21
C ALA A 324 -24.75 -3.13 -26.86
N MET A 325 -24.76 -4.07 -27.81
CA MET A 325 -25.32 -5.40 -27.56
C MET A 325 -24.37 -6.25 -26.71
N ILE A 326 -23.06 -6.21 -27.00
CA ILE A 326 -22.06 -6.93 -26.20
C ILE A 326 -21.98 -6.31 -24.81
N LEU A 327 -21.96 -4.98 -24.73
CA LEU A 327 -21.91 -4.27 -23.46
C LEU A 327 -23.11 -4.59 -22.56
N GLU A 328 -24.33 -4.60 -23.12
CA GLU A 328 -25.54 -4.94 -22.38
C GLU A 328 -25.51 -6.38 -21.88
N GLN A 329 -25.06 -7.33 -22.70
CA GLN A 329 -24.89 -8.72 -22.29
C GLN A 329 -23.91 -8.87 -21.12
N ILE A 330 -22.78 -8.16 -21.17
CA ILE A 330 -21.81 -8.15 -20.07
C ILE A 330 -22.43 -7.55 -18.81
N ASN A 331 -23.12 -6.42 -18.93
CA ASN A 331 -23.75 -5.73 -17.81
C ASN A 331 -24.82 -6.60 -17.13
N LEU A 332 -25.69 -7.25 -17.89
CA LEU A 332 -26.70 -8.16 -17.34
C LEU A 332 -26.06 -9.30 -16.55
N GLY A 333 -25.03 -9.95 -17.10
CA GLY A 333 -24.32 -11.02 -16.39
C GLY A 333 -23.59 -10.52 -15.14
N LEU A 334 -22.97 -9.33 -15.20
CA LEU A 334 -22.32 -8.72 -14.03
C LEU A 334 -23.31 -8.39 -12.92
N ILE A 335 -24.46 -7.79 -13.26
CA ILE A 335 -25.51 -7.47 -12.29
C ILE A 335 -26.04 -8.74 -11.65
N GLU A 336 -26.30 -9.80 -12.43
CA GLU A 336 -26.70 -11.10 -11.88
C GLU A 336 -25.64 -11.69 -10.94
N ALA A 337 -24.35 -11.61 -11.30
CA ALA A 337 -23.25 -12.09 -10.46
C ALA A 337 -23.08 -11.28 -9.17
N ILE A 338 -23.38 -9.97 -9.20
CA ILE A 338 -23.41 -9.08 -8.04
C ILE A 338 -24.57 -9.45 -7.13
N GLU A 339 -25.81 -9.49 -7.65
CA GLU A 339 -27.02 -9.73 -6.86
C GLU A 339 -27.04 -11.14 -6.23
N SER A 340 -26.46 -12.12 -6.92
CA SER A 340 -26.34 -13.49 -6.40
C SER A 340 -25.20 -13.71 -5.39
N GLY A 341 -24.36 -12.70 -5.14
CA GLY A 341 -23.18 -12.81 -4.26
C GLY A 341 -22.01 -13.63 -4.83
N LYS A 342 -22.11 -14.05 -6.10
CA LYS A 342 -21.05 -14.83 -6.78
C LYS A 342 -19.79 -13.99 -7.00
N LEU A 343 -19.94 -12.71 -7.37
CA LEU A 343 -18.81 -11.80 -7.54
C LEU A 343 -17.99 -11.71 -6.24
N GLU A 344 -18.66 -11.49 -5.11
CA GLU A 344 -18.00 -11.42 -3.80
C GLU A 344 -17.29 -12.73 -3.47
N SER A 345 -17.94 -13.87 -3.70
CA SER A 345 -17.35 -15.20 -3.49
C SER A 345 -16.10 -15.45 -4.35
N ILE A 346 -16.10 -14.96 -5.60
CA ILE A 346 -14.93 -15.03 -6.48
C ILE A 346 -13.82 -14.12 -5.94
N ILE A 347 -14.13 -12.87 -5.57
CA ILE A 347 -13.14 -11.93 -5.04
C ILE A 347 -12.47 -12.48 -3.76
N GLN A 348 -13.27 -12.97 -2.81
CA GLN A 348 -12.77 -13.51 -1.54
C GLN A 348 -11.81 -14.69 -1.74
N ARG A 349 -12.07 -15.56 -2.72
CA ARG A 349 -11.20 -16.70 -3.07
C ARG A 349 -9.77 -16.28 -3.43
N TYR A 350 -9.60 -15.08 -3.99
CA TYR A 350 -8.31 -14.62 -4.51
C TYR A 350 -7.64 -13.54 -3.64
N LEU A 351 -8.39 -12.81 -2.81
CA LEU A 351 -7.88 -11.68 -2.00
C LEU A 351 -7.85 -11.93 -0.49
N HIS A 352 -8.49 -12.98 0.01
CA HIS A 352 -8.46 -13.36 1.42
C HIS A 352 -7.77 -14.71 1.60
N GLU A 353 -6.45 -14.66 1.82
CA GLU A 353 -5.75 -15.64 2.67
C GLU A 353 -5.58 -15.06 4.07
#